data_AF-A0A3C0R1C8-F1
#
_entry.id   AF-A0A3C0R1C8-F1
#
_cell.length_a   1.000
_cell.length_b   1.000
_cell.length_c   1.000
_cell.angle_alpha   90.00
_cell.angle_beta   90.00
_cell.angle_gamma   90.00
#
_symmetry.space_group_name_H-M   'P 1'
#
loop_
_entity.id
_entity.type
_entity.pdbx_description
1 polymer ?
#
loop_
_entity_poly.entity_id
_entity_poly.type
_entity_poly.pdbx_seq_one_letter_code
_entity_poly.pdbx_strand_id
1 'polypeptide(L)'
;MSLYCETTMNKILIYIPAFATLTSLLVAQTPPNTGVRQFPPQTTAIKGVLVPVPREIFDTLDKFANSNWRAVQRPELARQRPHGDQAETALLLGVVIAEGFIAVEAEDAVEVKSVGRAVLKLASGLGVKKAALRRSRSIVEHAERGDWLGVRKEWDGVIPDVQQGMNELQSEQLAQLVSLGGWLRGTEALTALVLQNYSNQKAE
;
A
#
# COMPACT_ATOMS: atom_id res chain seq x y z
N MET A 1 66.44 5.30 39.11
CA MET A 1 65.45 6.30 38.63
C MET A 1 64.13 5.53 38.46
N SER A 2 63.44 5.04 39.49
CA SER A 2 62.97 5.63 40.76
C SER A 2 62.33 7.01 40.60
N LEU A 3 61.01 7.02 40.55
CA LEU A 3 60.08 7.77 41.42
C LEU A 3 58.74 7.01 41.29
N TYR A 4 58.31 6.24 42.31
CA TYR A 4 57.45 6.65 43.44
C TYR A 4 56.08 7.18 42.96
N CYS A 5 54.91 6.92 43.54
CA CYS A 5 54.40 6.23 44.75
C CYS A 5 52.89 6.58 44.73
N GLU A 6 51.98 5.62 44.66
CA GLU A 6 51.19 5.11 45.80
C GLU A 6 50.22 6.14 46.46
N THR A 7 48.96 5.72 46.55
CA THR A 7 48.01 5.98 47.68
C THR A 7 47.51 7.43 47.83
N THR A 8 46.21 7.74 47.84
CA THR A 8 45.31 7.66 49.01
C THR A 8 43.91 8.12 48.54
N MET A 9 42.89 7.26 48.52
CA MET A 9 41.87 7.11 49.56
C MET A 9 41.20 8.41 50.07
N ASN A 10 39.91 8.53 49.76
CA ASN A 10 38.81 8.95 50.64
C ASN A 10 38.47 10.44 50.87
N LYS A 11 37.15 10.67 50.79
CA LYS A 11 36.34 11.74 51.41
C LYS A 11 36.26 13.08 50.66
N ILE A 12 35.21 13.24 49.86
CA ILE A 12 34.15 14.23 50.12
C ILE A 12 32.80 13.58 49.76
N LEU A 13 32.19 13.04 50.81
CA LEU A 13 30.75 12.89 50.96
C LEU A 13 30.17 14.31 51.02
N ILE A 14 29.12 14.62 50.25
CA ILE A 14 27.92 15.33 50.71
C ILE A 14 26.92 15.50 49.55
N TYR A 15 25.80 14.76 49.70
CA TYR A 15 24.42 15.11 49.37
C TYR A 15 24.03 15.47 47.92
N ILE A 16 23.62 14.44 47.16
CA ILE A 16 22.56 14.59 46.16
C ILE A 16 21.27 14.07 46.82
N PRO A 17 20.25 14.91 47.03
CA PRO A 17 19.00 14.47 47.64
C PRO A 17 18.21 13.57 46.68
N ALA A 18 17.46 12.67 47.29
CA ALA A 18 16.56 11.72 46.68
C ALA A 18 15.62 12.36 45.64
N PHE A 19 15.65 11.85 44.41
CA PHE A 19 14.47 11.84 43.54
C PHE A 19 13.92 10.42 43.54
N ALA A 20 13.07 10.16 44.53
CA ALA A 20 12.15 9.05 44.50
C ALA A 20 11.00 9.39 43.53
N THR A 21 10.53 8.37 42.79
CA THR A 21 9.27 8.32 42.01
C THR A 21 9.28 9.17 40.72
N LEU A 22 8.74 8.75 39.57
CA LEU A 22 7.65 7.82 39.30
C LEU A 22 7.98 6.94 38.09
N THR A 23 7.91 5.62 38.26
CA THR A 23 7.46 4.74 37.18
C THR A 23 5.97 5.00 36.99
N SER A 24 5.60 5.83 36.01
CA SER A 24 4.23 5.84 35.53
C SER A 24 3.95 4.47 34.91
N LEU A 25 3.21 3.62 35.64
CA LEU A 25 2.45 2.54 35.02
C LEU A 25 1.61 3.19 33.92
N LEU A 26 1.96 2.93 32.67
CA LEU A 26 1.08 3.20 31.55
C LEU A 26 -0.08 2.19 31.67
N VAL A 27 -1.07 2.52 32.49
CA VAL A 27 -2.38 1.90 32.39
C VAL A 27 -2.85 2.19 30.98
N ALA A 28 -2.94 1.14 30.16
CA ALA A 28 -3.60 1.21 28.87
C ALA A 28 -5.02 1.72 29.13
N GLN A 29 -5.26 3.00 28.83
CA GLN A 29 -6.59 3.57 28.86
C GLN A 29 -7.39 2.82 27.80
N THR A 30 -8.37 2.03 28.23
CA THR A 30 -9.38 1.51 27.32
C THR A 30 -10.00 2.72 26.61
N PRO A 31 -9.96 2.77 25.27
CA PRO A 31 -10.56 3.88 24.54
C PRO A 31 -12.04 3.99 24.96
N PRO A 32 -12.56 5.22 25.10
CA PRO A 32 -13.95 5.42 25.44
C PRO A 32 -14.81 4.67 24.42
N ASN A 33 -15.77 3.91 24.94
CA ASN A 33 -16.71 3.06 24.22
C ASN A 33 -17.61 3.94 23.33
N THR A 34 -17.01 4.45 22.26
CA THR A 34 -17.68 5.15 21.18
C THR A 34 -18.21 4.06 20.29
N GLY A 35 -19.54 3.89 20.30
CA GLY A 35 -20.23 2.83 19.59
C GLY A 35 -19.62 2.63 18.21
N VAL A 36 -19.06 1.43 18.01
CA VAL A 36 -18.49 0.98 16.74
C VAL A 36 -19.54 1.32 15.69
N ARG A 37 -19.25 2.30 14.82
CA ARG A 37 -20.05 2.53 13.62
C ARG A 37 -20.08 1.20 12.90
N GLN A 38 -21.25 0.60 12.87
CA GLN A 38 -21.47 -0.70 12.30
C GLN A 38 -21.04 -0.62 10.84
N PHE A 39 -19.99 -1.37 10.50
CA PHE A 39 -19.50 -1.45 9.14
C PHE A 39 -20.63 -1.94 8.23
N PRO A 40 -20.73 -1.44 7.00
CA PRO A 40 -21.73 -1.91 6.06
C PRO A 40 -21.64 -3.43 5.89
N PRO A 41 -22.76 -4.11 5.60
CA PRO A 41 -22.82 -5.58 5.52
C PRO A 41 -21.93 -6.20 4.44
N GLN A 42 -21.29 -5.39 3.60
CA GLN A 42 -20.40 -5.79 2.50
C GLN A 42 -18.90 -5.66 2.81
N THR A 43 -18.53 -5.33 4.06
CA THR A 43 -17.13 -5.41 4.51
C THR A 43 -16.68 -6.87 4.58
N THR A 44 -15.72 -7.24 3.74
CA THR A 44 -15.13 -8.57 3.77
C THR A 44 -13.98 -8.58 4.78
N ALA A 45 -14.16 -9.30 5.88
CA ALA A 45 -13.09 -9.55 6.83
C ALA A 45 -12.09 -10.54 6.23
N ILE A 46 -10.95 -10.04 5.76
CA ILE A 46 -9.79 -10.89 5.47
C ILE A 46 -8.99 -10.95 6.77
N LYS A 47 -8.97 -12.13 7.41
CA LYS A 47 -8.34 -12.44 8.72
C LYS A 47 -7.51 -11.29 9.33
N GLY A 48 -8.18 -10.46 10.13
CA GLY A 48 -7.55 -9.48 11.04
C GLY A 48 -7.19 -8.11 10.47
N VAL A 49 -7.39 -7.86 9.18
CA VAL A 49 -7.20 -6.50 8.61
C VAL A 49 -8.54 -6.00 8.11
N LEU A 50 -9.06 -4.96 8.77
CA LEU A 50 -10.22 -4.23 8.29
C LEU A 50 -9.79 -3.37 7.11
N VAL A 51 -10.02 -3.87 5.91
CA VAL A 51 -9.82 -3.13 4.67
C VAL A 51 -11.16 -2.50 4.30
N PRO A 52 -11.23 -1.17 4.12
CA PRO A 52 -12.47 -0.54 3.67
C PRO A 52 -12.87 -1.12 2.31
N VAL A 53 -14.18 -1.24 2.08
CA VAL A 53 -14.69 -1.77 0.82
C VAL A 53 -14.24 -0.82 -0.28
N PRO A 54 -13.61 -1.29 -1.37
CA PRO A 54 -13.09 -0.41 -2.41
C PRO A 54 -14.16 0.59 -2.89
N ARG A 55 -15.43 0.17 -2.99
CA ARG A 55 -16.55 1.03 -3.36
C ARG A 55 -16.73 2.28 -2.48
N GLU A 56 -16.52 2.22 -1.17
CA GLU A 56 -16.67 3.41 -0.31
C GLU A 56 -15.54 4.42 -0.51
N ILE A 57 -14.31 3.93 -0.73
CA ILE A 57 -13.18 4.75 -1.19
C ILE A 57 -13.52 5.34 -2.56
N PHE A 58 -14.09 4.55 -3.49
CA PHE A 58 -14.47 5.01 -4.83
C PHE A 58 -15.66 6.00 -4.86
N ASP A 59 -16.66 5.86 -4.00
CA ASP A 59 -17.76 6.82 -3.82
C ASP A 59 -17.23 8.15 -3.22
N THR A 60 -16.12 8.11 -2.47
CA THR A 60 -15.37 9.33 -2.10
C THR A 60 -14.43 9.82 -3.20
N LEU A 61 -14.06 8.96 -4.16
CA LEU A 61 -13.25 9.31 -5.33
C LEU A 61 -14.01 10.06 -6.41
N ASP A 62 -15.35 10.12 -6.38
CA ASP A 62 -16.13 11.03 -7.22
C ASP A 62 -15.72 12.50 -7.02
N LYS A 63 -15.22 12.86 -5.82
CA LYS A 63 -14.60 14.17 -5.54
C LYS A 63 -13.31 14.41 -6.33
N PHE A 64 -12.69 13.35 -6.83
CA PHE A 64 -11.45 13.36 -7.59
C PHE A 64 -11.66 13.06 -9.08
N ALA A 65 -12.90 12.94 -9.57
CA ALA A 65 -13.18 12.71 -10.99
C ALA A 65 -12.53 13.76 -11.92
N ASN A 66 -12.34 14.99 -11.44
CA ASN A 66 -11.64 16.08 -12.15
C ASN A 66 -10.15 16.22 -11.76
N SER A 67 -9.56 15.25 -11.08
CA SER A 67 -8.18 15.34 -10.61
C SER A 67 -7.18 15.03 -11.71
N ASN A 68 -5.99 15.59 -11.59
CA ASN A 68 -4.90 15.33 -12.52
C ASN A 68 -4.23 13.98 -12.24
N TRP A 69 -4.93 12.88 -12.53
CA TRP A 69 -4.42 11.50 -12.34
C TRP A 69 -3.10 11.26 -13.08
N ARG A 70 -2.93 11.90 -14.25
CA ARG A 70 -1.69 11.86 -15.02
C ARG A 70 -0.49 12.46 -14.28
N ALA A 71 -0.69 13.46 -13.41
CA ALA A 71 0.40 14.05 -12.62
C ALA A 71 0.93 13.15 -11.49
N VAL A 72 0.15 12.15 -11.07
CA VAL A 72 0.58 11.19 -10.03
C VAL A 72 1.03 9.87 -10.60
N GLN A 73 1.08 9.69 -11.92
CA GLN A 73 1.64 8.49 -12.54
C GLN A 73 3.14 8.37 -12.30
N ARG A 74 3.60 7.12 -12.18
CA ARG A 74 4.97 6.67 -11.90
C ARG A 74 5.35 5.56 -12.89
N PRO A 75 5.48 5.86 -14.20
CA PRO A 75 5.72 4.85 -15.25
C PRO A 75 7.03 4.06 -15.07
N GLU A 76 7.97 4.57 -14.28
CA GLU A 76 9.18 3.88 -13.87
C GLU A 76 8.91 2.60 -13.06
N LEU A 77 7.80 2.54 -12.31
CA LEU A 77 7.44 1.37 -11.48
C LEU A 77 7.12 0.15 -12.35
N ALA A 78 6.43 0.34 -13.47
CA ALA A 78 6.15 -0.74 -14.43
C ALA A 78 7.43 -1.27 -15.12
N ARG A 79 8.51 -0.49 -15.10
CA ARG A 79 9.81 -0.85 -15.71
C ARG A 79 10.78 -1.44 -14.72
N GLN A 80 10.51 -1.30 -13.42
CA GLN A 80 11.34 -1.81 -12.35
C GLN A 80 11.42 -3.34 -12.41
N ARG A 81 12.61 -3.87 -12.12
CA ARG A 81 12.84 -5.32 -12.02
C ARG A 81 13.12 -5.66 -10.57
N PRO A 82 12.45 -6.68 -10.01
CA PRO A 82 12.76 -7.16 -8.68
C PRO A 82 14.17 -7.79 -8.67
N HIS A 83 14.86 -7.75 -7.53
CA HIS A 83 16.21 -8.29 -7.38
C HIS A 83 16.25 -9.83 -7.28
N GLY A 84 15.10 -10.50 -7.42
CA GLY A 84 14.98 -11.95 -7.53
C GLY A 84 14.27 -12.61 -6.35
N ASP A 85 13.98 -11.87 -5.28
CA ASP A 85 13.21 -12.36 -4.15
C ASP A 85 11.69 -12.38 -4.43
N GLN A 86 10.99 -13.40 -3.94
CA GLN A 86 9.55 -13.56 -4.15
C GLN A 86 8.73 -12.55 -3.34
N ALA A 87 9.17 -12.19 -2.13
CA ALA A 87 8.48 -11.20 -1.31
C ALA A 87 8.60 -9.81 -1.93
N GLU A 88 9.80 -9.43 -2.40
CA GLU A 88 10.00 -8.21 -3.18
C GLU A 88 9.15 -8.20 -4.46
N THR A 89 9.14 -9.30 -5.22
CA THR A 89 8.34 -9.43 -6.45
C THR A 89 6.84 -9.30 -6.17
N ALA A 90 6.36 -9.87 -5.07
CA ALA A 90 4.96 -9.76 -4.64
C ALA A 90 4.59 -8.33 -4.24
N LEU A 91 5.45 -7.66 -3.45
CA LEU A 91 5.25 -6.26 -3.08
C LEU A 91 5.20 -5.36 -4.32
N LEU A 92 6.17 -5.52 -5.23
CA LEU A 92 6.23 -4.77 -6.48
C LEU A 92 5.03 -5.05 -7.38
N LEU A 93 4.54 -6.30 -7.45
CA LEU A 93 3.33 -6.64 -8.19
C LEU A 93 2.13 -5.83 -7.68
N GLY A 94 1.97 -5.71 -6.36
CA GLY A 94 0.95 -4.86 -5.75
C GLY A 94 1.03 -3.40 -6.18
N VAL A 95 2.24 -2.84 -6.09
CA VAL A 95 2.53 -1.46 -6.51
C VAL A 95 2.19 -1.24 -8.00
N VAL A 96 2.59 -2.15 -8.87
CA VAL A 96 2.33 -2.07 -10.31
C VAL A 96 0.85 -2.23 -10.62
N ILE A 97 0.10 -3.09 -9.91
CA ILE A 97 -1.35 -3.18 -10.09
C ILE A 97 -2.04 -1.85 -9.76
N ALA A 98 -1.65 -1.20 -8.67
CA ALA A 98 -2.17 0.12 -8.31
C ALA A 98 -1.84 1.19 -9.38
N GLU A 99 -0.65 1.14 -9.97
CA GLU A 99 -0.29 1.99 -11.12
C GLU A 99 -1.24 1.77 -12.31
N GLY A 100 -1.69 0.53 -12.51
CA GLY A 100 -2.70 0.18 -13.50
C GLY A 100 -3.99 0.95 -13.30
N PHE A 101 -4.54 0.96 -12.09
CA PHE A 101 -5.74 1.74 -11.76
C PHE A 101 -5.54 3.23 -12.04
N ILE A 102 -4.41 3.80 -11.62
CA ILE A 102 -4.09 5.23 -11.86
C ILE A 102 -4.02 5.53 -13.36
N ALA A 103 -3.43 4.64 -14.15
CA ALA A 103 -3.37 4.79 -15.60
C ALA A 103 -4.75 4.70 -16.27
N VAL A 104 -5.68 3.90 -15.72
CA VAL A 104 -7.07 3.86 -16.16
C VAL A 104 -7.81 5.16 -15.85
N GLU A 105 -7.66 5.69 -14.63
CA GLU A 105 -8.25 7.00 -14.28
C GLU A 105 -7.68 8.14 -15.11
N ALA A 106 -6.41 8.04 -15.51
CA ALA A 106 -5.76 9.01 -16.40
C ALA A 106 -6.11 8.81 -17.89
N GLU A 107 -6.90 7.78 -18.23
CA GLU A 107 -7.20 7.38 -19.62
C GLU A 107 -5.92 7.21 -20.47
N ASP A 108 -4.84 6.74 -19.86
CA ASP A 108 -3.54 6.59 -20.53
C ASP A 108 -3.37 5.19 -21.11
N ALA A 109 -3.80 5.01 -22.36
CA ALA A 109 -3.71 3.71 -23.04
C ALA A 109 -2.27 3.17 -23.17
N VAL A 110 -1.27 4.05 -23.28
CA VAL A 110 0.14 3.65 -23.40
C VAL A 110 0.61 3.06 -22.08
N GLU A 111 0.31 3.75 -20.98
CA GLU A 111 0.69 3.29 -19.65
C GLU A 111 -0.11 2.06 -19.21
N VAL A 112 -1.41 1.99 -19.47
CA VAL A 112 -2.23 0.78 -19.19
C VAL A 112 -1.62 -0.47 -19.84
N LYS A 113 -1.16 -0.36 -21.09
CA LYS A 113 -0.47 -1.47 -21.79
C LYS A 113 0.92 -1.77 -21.21
N SER A 114 1.65 -0.74 -20.76
CA SER A 114 2.94 -0.90 -20.07
C SER A 114 2.76 -1.70 -18.77
N VAL A 115 1.84 -1.25 -17.92
CA VAL A 115 1.51 -1.88 -16.65
C VAL A 115 0.97 -3.29 -16.86
N GLY A 116 0.04 -3.51 -17.79
CA GLY A 116 -0.51 -4.84 -18.06
C GLY A 116 0.56 -5.89 -18.40
N ARG A 117 1.60 -5.49 -19.15
CA ARG A 117 2.76 -6.34 -19.44
C ARG A 117 3.62 -6.60 -18.20
N ALA A 118 3.82 -5.58 -17.36
CA ALA A 118 4.56 -5.71 -16.12
C ALA A 118 3.85 -6.64 -15.11
N VAL A 119 2.54 -6.49 -14.93
CA VAL A 119 1.70 -7.38 -14.11
C VAL A 119 1.85 -8.82 -14.57
N LEU A 120 1.71 -9.08 -15.87
CA LEU A 120 1.86 -10.43 -16.41
C LEU A 120 3.26 -11.02 -16.11
N LYS A 121 4.31 -10.22 -16.26
CA LYS A 121 5.70 -10.65 -15.99
C LYS A 121 5.92 -10.98 -14.51
N LEU A 122 5.51 -10.09 -13.61
CA LEU A 122 5.66 -10.27 -12.17
C LEU A 122 4.83 -11.45 -11.65
N ALA A 123 3.55 -11.53 -12.06
CA ALA A 123 2.67 -12.65 -11.75
C ALA A 123 3.22 -13.99 -12.27
N SER A 124 3.87 -13.99 -13.43
CA SER A 124 4.55 -15.20 -13.95
C SER A 124 5.74 -15.61 -13.07
N GLY A 125 6.50 -14.65 -12.55
CA GLY A 125 7.60 -14.91 -11.61
C GLY A 125 7.14 -15.50 -10.28
N LEU A 126 5.87 -15.28 -9.91
CA LEU A 126 5.24 -15.80 -8.70
C LEU A 126 4.42 -17.08 -8.92
N GLY A 127 4.43 -17.64 -10.14
CA GLY A 127 3.69 -18.87 -10.46
C GLY A 127 2.19 -18.69 -10.73
N VAL A 128 1.64 -17.47 -10.66
CA VAL A 128 0.20 -17.17 -10.82
C VAL A 128 -0.18 -16.69 -12.22
N LYS A 129 0.54 -17.18 -13.24
CA LYS A 129 0.44 -16.72 -14.63
C LYS A 129 -0.94 -16.85 -15.26
N LYS A 130 -1.67 -17.95 -15.00
CA LYS A 130 -2.98 -18.20 -15.64
C LYS A 130 -4.00 -17.11 -15.31
N ALA A 131 -4.09 -16.76 -14.02
CA ALA A 131 -4.94 -15.70 -13.51
C ALA A 131 -4.61 -14.35 -14.17
N ALA A 132 -3.33 -13.96 -14.15
CA ALA A 132 -2.88 -12.68 -14.69
C ALA A 132 -2.98 -12.57 -16.23
N LEU A 133 -2.71 -13.66 -16.96
CA LEU A 133 -2.67 -13.66 -18.43
C LEU A 133 -4.04 -13.43 -19.07
N ARG A 134 -5.11 -13.99 -18.50
CA ARG A 134 -6.48 -13.78 -19.01
C ARG A 134 -6.84 -12.30 -18.93
N ARG A 135 -6.66 -11.69 -17.76
CA ARG A 135 -7.00 -10.29 -17.50
C ARG A 135 -6.12 -9.32 -18.27
N SER A 136 -4.80 -9.57 -18.33
CA SER A 136 -3.88 -8.67 -19.06
C SER A 136 -4.24 -8.53 -20.53
N ARG A 137 -4.73 -9.60 -21.18
CA ARG A 137 -5.17 -9.55 -22.58
C ARG A 137 -6.44 -8.72 -22.74
N SER A 138 -7.44 -8.98 -21.90
CA SER A 138 -8.72 -8.25 -21.94
C SER A 138 -8.53 -6.75 -21.68
N ILE A 139 -7.67 -6.39 -20.72
CA ILE A 139 -7.31 -4.99 -20.42
C ILE A 139 -6.74 -4.28 -21.65
N VAL A 140 -5.79 -4.90 -22.35
CA VAL A 140 -5.17 -4.31 -23.54
C VAL A 140 -6.20 -4.11 -24.66
N GLU A 141 -7.09 -5.10 -24.84
CA GLU A 141 -8.13 -5.07 -25.87
C GLU A 141 -9.17 -3.95 -25.61
N HIS A 142 -9.63 -3.79 -24.37
CA HIS A 142 -10.54 -2.70 -24.01
C HIS A 142 -9.85 -1.32 -24.12
N ALA A 143 -8.57 -1.22 -23.71
CA ALA A 143 -7.81 0.03 -23.81
C ALA A 143 -7.59 0.45 -25.27
N GLU A 144 -7.40 -0.50 -26.19
CA GLU A 144 -7.29 -0.23 -27.63
C GLU A 144 -8.57 0.35 -28.25
N ARG A 145 -9.72 0.00 -27.68
CA ARG A 145 -11.03 0.51 -28.11
C ARG A 145 -11.45 1.79 -27.40
N GLY A 146 -10.67 2.29 -26.44
CA GLY A 146 -11.09 3.38 -25.56
C GLY A 146 -12.27 3.02 -24.64
N ASP A 147 -12.54 1.73 -24.44
CA ASP A 147 -13.62 1.25 -23.57
C ASP A 147 -13.16 1.24 -22.10
N TRP A 148 -13.08 2.43 -21.51
CA TRP A 148 -12.57 2.62 -20.16
C TRP A 148 -13.39 1.92 -19.08
N LEU A 149 -14.71 1.76 -19.29
CA LEU A 149 -15.57 0.97 -18.41
C LEU A 149 -15.19 -0.51 -18.45
N GLY A 150 -14.95 -1.06 -19.63
CA GLY A 150 -14.44 -2.42 -19.81
C GLY A 150 -13.05 -2.60 -19.21
N VAL A 151 -12.15 -1.63 -19.41
CA VAL A 151 -10.81 -1.64 -18.82
C VAL A 151 -10.91 -1.70 -17.28
N ARG A 152 -11.70 -0.82 -16.66
CA ARG A 152 -11.91 -0.79 -15.20
C ARG A 152 -12.43 -2.11 -14.67
N LYS A 153 -13.45 -2.67 -15.32
CA LYS A 153 -14.04 -3.97 -14.94
C LYS A 153 -13.02 -5.11 -14.97
N GLU A 154 -12.13 -5.13 -15.96
CA GLU A 154 -11.10 -6.15 -16.05
C GLU A 154 -9.99 -5.95 -14.99
N TRP A 155 -9.62 -4.71 -14.69
CA TRP A 155 -8.66 -4.38 -13.63
C TRP A 155 -9.18 -4.73 -12.23
N ASP A 156 -10.47 -4.52 -11.94
CA ASP A 156 -11.11 -4.92 -10.68
C ASP A 156 -10.96 -6.43 -10.40
N GLY A 157 -10.88 -7.24 -11.46
CA GLY A 157 -10.69 -8.69 -11.37
C GLY A 157 -9.23 -9.12 -11.11
N VAL A 158 -8.23 -8.25 -11.27
CA VAL A 158 -6.82 -8.62 -11.20
C VAL A 158 -6.41 -9.04 -9.79
N ILE A 159 -6.73 -8.26 -8.76
CA ILE A 159 -6.33 -8.57 -7.38
C ILE A 159 -6.98 -9.87 -6.88
N PRO A 160 -8.31 -10.08 -7.00
CA PRO A 160 -8.94 -11.33 -6.59
C PRO A 160 -8.36 -12.55 -7.31
N ASP A 161 -8.14 -12.48 -8.64
CA ASP A 161 -7.59 -13.58 -9.43
C ASP A 161 -6.13 -13.90 -9.00
N VAL A 162 -5.31 -12.87 -8.72
CA VAL A 162 -3.93 -13.05 -8.23
C VAL A 162 -3.91 -13.64 -6.82
N GLN A 163 -4.72 -13.12 -5.90
CA GLN A 163 -4.83 -13.63 -4.53
C GLN A 163 -5.31 -15.08 -4.52
N GLN A 164 -6.30 -15.42 -5.33
CA GLN A 164 -6.76 -16.80 -5.49
C GLN A 164 -5.62 -17.71 -5.98
N GLY A 165 -4.91 -17.31 -7.03
CA GLY A 165 -3.78 -18.08 -7.54
C GLY A 165 -2.66 -18.26 -6.50
N MET A 166 -2.40 -17.25 -5.66
CA MET A 166 -1.42 -17.36 -4.59
C MET A 166 -1.89 -18.28 -3.47
N ASN A 167 -3.17 -18.27 -3.12
CA ASN A 167 -3.75 -19.18 -2.12
C ASN A 167 -3.72 -20.64 -2.61
N GLU A 168 -3.98 -20.89 -3.89
CA GLU A 168 -3.85 -22.21 -4.52
C GLU A 168 -2.41 -22.75 -4.45
N LEU A 169 -1.42 -21.85 -4.44
CA LEU A 169 0.00 -22.16 -4.26
C LEU A 169 0.46 -22.10 -2.79
N GLN A 170 -0.48 -22.09 -1.82
CA GLN A 170 -0.21 -21.96 -0.38
C GLN A 170 0.68 -20.77 0.00
N SER A 171 0.63 -19.71 -0.81
CA SER A 171 1.50 -18.52 -0.71
C SER A 171 0.75 -17.32 -0.14
N GLU A 172 0.02 -17.51 0.99
CA GLU A 172 -0.81 -16.47 1.62
C GLU A 172 -0.01 -15.21 1.98
N GLN A 173 1.24 -15.37 2.42
CA GLN A 173 2.13 -14.26 2.79
C GLN A 173 2.48 -13.39 1.58
N LEU A 174 2.65 -13.99 0.39
CA LEU A 174 2.87 -13.24 -0.85
C LEU A 174 1.62 -12.46 -1.24
N ALA A 175 0.42 -13.02 -1.05
CA ALA A 175 -0.84 -12.31 -1.29
C ALA A 175 -1.01 -11.09 -0.37
N GLN A 176 -0.55 -11.19 0.88
CA GLN A 176 -0.52 -10.06 1.81
C GLN A 176 0.44 -8.96 1.33
N LEU A 177 1.62 -9.34 0.83
CA LEU A 177 2.59 -8.38 0.28
C LEU A 177 2.08 -7.69 -1.00
N VAL A 178 1.39 -8.40 -1.89
CA VAL A 178 0.69 -7.78 -3.03
C VAL A 178 -0.33 -6.75 -2.54
N SER A 179 -1.12 -7.11 -1.54
CA SER A 179 -2.12 -6.20 -0.98
C SER A 179 -1.46 -4.97 -0.35
N LEU A 180 -0.38 -5.15 0.41
CA LEU A 180 0.39 -4.07 1.02
C LEU A 180 0.98 -3.13 -0.03
N GLY A 181 1.57 -3.67 -1.10
CA GLY A 181 2.15 -2.87 -2.19
C GLY A 181 1.10 -2.00 -2.88
N GLY A 182 -0.09 -2.56 -3.13
CA GLY A 182 -1.21 -1.80 -3.70
C GLY A 182 -1.67 -0.68 -2.78
N TRP A 183 -1.79 -0.93 -1.48
CA TRP A 183 -2.17 0.08 -0.49
C TRP A 183 -1.15 1.20 -0.37
N LEU A 184 0.15 0.88 -0.36
CA LEU A 184 1.22 1.89 -0.29
C LEU A 184 1.16 2.84 -1.49
N ARG A 185 1.09 2.28 -2.70
CA ARG A 185 1.04 3.08 -3.93
C ARG A 185 -0.26 3.89 -4.04
N GLY A 186 -1.40 3.29 -3.71
CA GLY A 186 -2.69 3.97 -3.72
C GLY A 186 -2.72 5.14 -2.73
N THR A 187 -2.24 4.94 -1.50
CA THR A 187 -2.19 6.00 -0.48
C THR A 187 -1.25 7.13 -0.89
N GLU A 188 -0.09 6.83 -1.48
CA GLU A 188 0.82 7.84 -2.04
C GLU A 188 0.11 8.70 -3.10
N ALA A 189 -0.53 8.07 -4.09
CA ALA A 189 -1.24 8.77 -5.16
C ALA A 189 -2.36 9.66 -4.60
N LEU A 190 -3.20 9.12 -3.73
CA LEU A 190 -4.32 9.87 -3.15
C LEU A 190 -3.82 11.07 -2.34
N THR A 191 -2.78 10.88 -1.53
CA THR A 191 -2.17 11.99 -0.77
C THR A 191 -1.62 13.06 -1.72
N ALA A 192 -0.95 12.66 -2.80
CA ALA A 192 -0.44 13.60 -3.80
C ALA A 192 -1.57 14.36 -4.53
N LEU A 193 -2.69 13.71 -4.85
CA LEU A 193 -3.85 14.37 -5.46
C LEU A 193 -4.54 15.34 -4.48
N VAL A 194 -4.67 14.96 -3.21
CA VAL A 194 -5.20 15.86 -2.16
C VAL A 194 -4.35 17.11 -2.05
N LEU A 195 -3.01 16.97 -2.02
CA LEU A 195 -2.09 18.10 -1.94
C LEU A 195 -2.16 19.01 -3.18
N GLN A 196 -2.35 18.45 -4.37
CA GLN A 196 -2.52 19.23 -5.61
C GLN A 196 -3.85 19.99 -5.65
N ASN A 197 -4.93 19.39 -5.13
CA ASN A 197 -6.27 19.97 -5.14
C ASN A 197 -6.54 20.88 -3.92
N TYR A 198 -5.57 21.03 -3.01
CA TYR A 198 -5.69 21.88 -1.83
C TYR A 198 -5.66 23.35 -2.24
N SER A 199 -6.82 24.00 -2.14
CA SER A 199 -6.96 25.46 -2.16
C SER A 199 -7.61 25.88 -0.85
N ASN A 200 -7.13 26.96 -0.21
CA ASN A 200 -7.65 27.47 1.08
C ASN A 200 -9.19 27.65 1.11
N GLN A 201 -9.86 27.77 -0.03
CA GLN A 201 -11.33 27.88 -0.16
C GLN A 201 -12.13 26.58 -0.01
N LYS A 202 -11.51 25.39 -0.02
CA LYS A 202 -12.21 24.09 0.11
C LYS A 202 -12.13 23.50 1.52
N ALA A 203 -11.65 24.28 2.49
CA ALA A 203 -11.40 23.87 3.87
C ALA A 203 -12.50 24.31 4.85
N GLU A 204 -13.59 24.92 4.37
CA GLU A 204 -14.82 25.23 5.13
C GLU A 204 -15.95 24.26 4.75
#